data_AF-A0A396LZT0-F1
#
_entry.id   AF-A0A396LZT0-F1
#
_cell.length_a   1.000
_cell.length_b   1.000
_cell.length_c   1.000
_cell.angle_alpha   90.00
_cell.angle_beta   90.00
_cell.angle_gamma   90.00
#
_symmetry.space_group_name_H-M   'P 1'
#
loop_
_entity.id
_entity.type
_entity.pdbx_description
1 polymer ?
#
loop_
_entity_poly.entity_id
_entity_poly.type
_entity_poly.pdbx_seq_one_letter_code
_entity_poly.pdbx_strand_id
1 'polypeptide(L)'
;MKKLLSFGVTFVAAISLTSCYNTRVLVGNVKPKEPVVEVNKEWNHHLICGLVPLDNATMDASEYVNGAENYIVKTNHSFLNMLVGCITGGIYTPTQTKYYLPLKDTQKEQ
;
A
#
# COMPACT_ATOMS: atom_id res chain seq x y z
N MET A 1 26.10 31.08 -4.09
CA MET A 1 26.20 29.61 -3.95
C MET A 1 25.66 29.08 -2.62
N LYS A 2 26.08 29.60 -1.45
CA LYS A 2 25.58 29.12 -0.13
C LYS A 2 24.05 29.18 0.04
N LYS A 3 23.40 30.23 -0.48
CA LYS A 3 21.93 30.39 -0.40
C LYS A 3 21.15 29.43 -1.31
N LEU A 4 21.69 29.09 -2.49
CA LEU A 4 21.13 28.08 -3.40
C LEU A 4 21.25 26.67 -2.81
N LEU A 5 22.38 26.38 -2.18
CA LEU A 5 22.62 25.09 -1.51
C LEU A 5 21.70 24.93 -0.28
N SER A 6 21.48 26.01 0.48
CA SER A 6 20.51 26.03 1.58
C SER A 6 19.07 25.81 1.10
N PHE A 7 18.67 26.44 -0.02
CA PHE A 7 17.32 26.27 -0.58
C PHE A 7 17.09 24.84 -1.11
N GLY A 8 18.10 24.26 -1.76
CA GLY A 8 18.05 22.86 -2.22
C GLY A 8 17.91 21.87 -1.06
N VAL A 9 18.66 22.07 0.03
CA VAL A 9 18.55 21.22 1.24
C VAL A 9 17.18 21.34 1.89
N THR A 10 16.62 22.55 2.02
CA THR A 10 15.27 22.75 2.56
C THR A 10 14.19 22.11 1.69
N PHE A 11 14.31 22.18 0.36
CA PHE A 11 13.36 21.56 -0.57
C PHE A 11 13.40 20.03 -0.51
N VAL A 12 14.59 19.44 -0.51
CA VAL A 12 14.76 17.98 -0.34
C VAL A 12 14.23 17.53 1.02
N ALA A 13 14.48 18.30 2.09
CA ALA A 13 13.92 18.03 3.40
C ALA A 13 12.38 18.07 3.38
N ALA A 14 11.77 19.08 2.75
CA ALA A 14 10.31 19.16 2.64
C ALA A 14 9.67 17.97 1.89
N ILE A 15 10.31 17.50 0.81
CA ILE A 15 9.83 16.31 0.07
C ILE A 15 10.00 15.03 0.90
N SER A 16 11.08 14.93 1.70
CA SER A 16 11.30 13.75 2.54
C SER A 16 10.26 13.58 3.67
N LEU A 17 9.46 14.61 3.97
CA LEU A 17 8.35 14.54 4.94
C LEU A 17 7.03 14.01 4.35
N THR A 18 6.94 13.71 3.05
CA THR A 18 5.73 13.09 2.49
C THR A 18 5.61 11.66 3.02
N SER A 19 4.96 11.54 4.16
CA SER A 19 4.61 10.30 4.83
C SER A 19 3.98 9.34 3.82
N CYS A 20 4.59 8.18 3.70
CA CYS A 20 4.11 7.01 2.99
C CYS A 20 2.61 6.79 3.24
N TYR A 21 1.77 6.95 2.20
CA TYR A 21 0.32 6.75 2.34
C TYR A 21 0.00 5.29 2.70
N ASN A 22 -0.87 5.09 3.67
CA ASN A 22 -1.31 3.77 4.12
C ASN A 22 -2.82 3.79 4.33
N THR A 23 -3.52 2.91 3.64
CA THR A 23 -4.96 2.73 3.80
C THR A 23 -5.23 1.34 4.35
N ARG A 24 -6.06 1.27 5.38
CA ARG A 24 -6.62 0.01 5.90
C ARG A 24 -8.13 0.05 5.71
N VAL A 25 -8.64 -0.90 4.92
CA VAL A 25 -10.07 -1.11 4.72
C VAL A 25 -10.46 -2.37 5.49
N LEU A 26 -11.41 -2.24 6.40
CA LEU A 26 -11.97 -3.36 7.14
C LEU A 26 -13.27 -3.78 6.46
N VAL A 27 -13.38 -5.05 6.09
CA VAL A 27 -14.54 -5.61 5.41
C VAL A 27 -15.21 -6.64 6.32
N GLY A 28 -16.55 -6.59 6.40
CA GLY A 28 -17.32 -7.44 7.31
C GLY A 28 -17.30 -6.94 8.76
N ASN A 29 -17.30 -7.88 9.71
CA ASN A 29 -17.38 -7.59 11.15
C ASN A 29 -16.01 -7.64 11.83
N VAL A 30 -15.04 -6.90 11.28
CA VAL A 30 -13.67 -6.85 11.82
C VAL A 30 -13.49 -5.62 12.71
N LYS A 31 -12.93 -5.80 13.91
CA LYS A 31 -12.66 -4.67 14.81
C LYS A 31 -11.27 -4.06 14.52
N PRO A 32 -11.09 -2.71 14.61
CA PRO A 32 -9.83 -2.05 14.30
C PRO A 32 -8.58 -2.54 15.05
N LYS A 33 -8.76 -3.09 16.26
CA LYS A 33 -7.69 -3.57 17.15
C LYS A 33 -7.67 -5.10 17.30
N GLU A 34 -8.41 -5.81 16.47
CA GLU A 34 -8.42 -7.27 16.49
C GLU A 34 -7.08 -7.82 16.00
N PRO A 35 -6.55 -8.91 16.59
CA PRO A 35 -5.33 -9.52 16.09
C PRO A 35 -5.60 -10.19 14.74
N VAL A 36 -4.72 -9.92 13.78
CA VAL A 36 -4.85 -10.37 12.39
C VAL A 36 -3.56 -11.00 11.88
N VAL A 37 -3.67 -11.88 10.91
CA VAL A 37 -2.55 -12.58 10.25
C VAL A 37 -2.51 -12.18 8.78
N GLU A 38 -1.31 -11.86 8.28
CA GLU A 38 -1.08 -11.63 6.86
C GLU A 38 -1.21 -12.96 6.13
N VAL A 39 -2.22 -13.10 5.26
CA VAL A 39 -2.45 -14.31 4.46
C VAL A 39 -1.86 -14.19 3.07
N ASN A 40 -1.86 -12.97 2.52
CA ASN A 40 -1.38 -12.75 1.17
C ASN A 40 -0.86 -11.31 0.97
N LYS A 41 0.00 -11.13 -0.02
CA LYS A 41 0.70 -9.88 -0.31
C LYS A 41 1.00 -9.77 -1.79
N GLU A 42 0.56 -8.67 -2.38
CA GLU A 42 0.65 -8.44 -3.81
C GLU A 42 1.15 -7.03 -4.15
N TRP A 43 1.72 -6.91 -5.35
CA TRP A 43 2.20 -5.65 -5.90
C TRP A 43 1.23 -5.13 -6.95
N ASN A 44 0.69 -3.93 -6.69
CA ASN A 44 -0.27 -3.30 -7.57
C ASN A 44 0.47 -2.30 -8.47
N HIS A 45 0.54 -2.60 -9.76
CA HIS A 45 1.25 -1.77 -10.72
C HIS A 45 0.32 -0.67 -11.23
N HIS A 46 0.78 0.58 -11.15
CA HIS A 46 0.06 1.72 -11.72
C HIS A 46 1.00 2.57 -12.57
N LEU A 47 0.45 3.14 -13.64
CA LEU A 47 1.13 4.13 -14.47
C LEU A 47 0.59 5.54 -14.21
N ILE A 48 1.39 6.53 -14.59
CA ILE A 48 1.04 7.96 -14.60
C ILE A 48 0.52 8.39 -13.23
N CYS A 49 1.40 8.38 -12.22
CA CYS A 49 1.09 8.79 -10.85
C CYS A 49 -0.14 8.10 -10.23
N GLY A 50 -0.44 6.85 -10.62
CA GLY A 50 -1.58 6.10 -10.10
C GLY A 50 -2.85 6.19 -10.95
N LEU A 51 -2.84 6.95 -12.05
CA LEU A 51 -4.04 7.22 -12.87
C LEU A 51 -4.47 5.99 -13.68
N VAL A 52 -3.52 5.21 -14.19
CA VAL A 52 -3.81 4.06 -15.04
C VAL A 52 -3.44 2.77 -14.29
N PRO A 53 -4.43 1.98 -13.83
CA PRO A 53 -4.18 0.65 -13.29
C PRO A 53 -3.71 -0.29 -14.40
N LEU A 54 -2.65 -1.08 -14.17
CA LEU A 54 -2.34 -2.24 -15.04
C LEU A 54 -3.14 -3.48 -14.57
N ASP A 55 -3.00 -4.59 -15.28
CA ASP A 55 -3.75 -5.84 -15.08
C ASP A 55 -3.81 -6.32 -13.60
N ASN A 56 -2.77 -6.10 -12.81
CA ASN A 56 -2.71 -6.51 -11.41
C ASN A 56 -3.30 -5.48 -10.41
N ALA A 57 -3.85 -4.35 -10.87
CA ALA A 57 -4.42 -3.33 -9.98
C ALA A 57 -5.91 -3.54 -9.71
N THR A 58 -6.64 -4.24 -10.59
CA THR A 58 -8.01 -4.71 -10.34
C THR A 58 -7.97 -6.10 -9.72
N MET A 59 -7.75 -6.16 -8.41
CA MET A 59 -7.68 -7.42 -7.67
C MET A 59 -9.03 -7.70 -7.02
N ASP A 60 -9.54 -8.93 -7.17
CA ASP A 60 -10.67 -9.38 -6.37
C ASP A 60 -10.17 -9.87 -5.02
N ALA A 61 -10.49 -9.13 -3.95
CA ALA A 61 -10.04 -9.47 -2.61
C ALA A 61 -10.45 -10.89 -2.17
N SER A 62 -11.56 -11.43 -2.71
CA SER A 62 -12.07 -12.76 -2.36
C SER A 62 -11.09 -13.88 -2.73
N GLU A 63 -10.35 -13.73 -3.84
CA GLU A 63 -9.32 -14.68 -4.30
C GLU A 63 -8.13 -14.73 -3.34
N TYR A 64 -7.79 -13.60 -2.71
CA TYR A 64 -6.63 -13.46 -1.82
C TYR A 64 -6.94 -13.82 -0.36
N VAL A 65 -8.22 -13.93 0.00
CA VAL A 65 -8.69 -14.27 1.34
C VAL A 65 -9.42 -15.61 1.38
N ASN A 66 -9.33 -16.40 0.30
CA ASN A 66 -9.95 -17.73 0.16
C ASN A 66 -11.47 -17.72 0.46
N GLY A 67 -12.17 -16.67 0.04
CA GLY A 67 -13.61 -16.52 0.27
C GLY A 67 -14.02 -16.12 1.70
N ALA A 68 -13.09 -15.74 2.58
CA ALA A 68 -13.43 -15.27 3.92
C ALA A 68 -14.32 -14.02 3.90
N GLU A 69 -15.41 -14.02 4.68
CA GLU A 69 -16.34 -12.87 4.79
C GLU A 69 -15.73 -11.69 5.56
N ASN A 70 -14.80 -11.96 6.48
CA ASN A 70 -14.17 -10.97 7.34
C ASN A 70 -12.69 -10.86 7.00
N TYR A 71 -12.27 -9.71 6.48
CA TYR A 71 -10.87 -9.47 6.12
C TYR A 71 -10.48 -8.00 6.21
N ILE A 72 -9.18 -7.75 6.22
CA ILE A 72 -8.62 -6.40 6.16
C ILE A 72 -7.72 -6.30 4.95
N VAL A 73 -7.97 -5.30 4.11
CA VAL A 73 -7.11 -4.94 2.99
C VAL A 73 -6.25 -3.75 3.43
N LYS A 74 -4.94 -3.89 3.30
CA LYS A 74 -3.98 -2.83 3.61
C LYS A 74 -3.17 -2.48 2.39
N THR A 75 -3.41 -1.31 1.82
CA THR A 75 -2.62 -0.78 0.71
C THR A 75 -1.61 0.22 1.27
N ASN A 76 -0.33 -0.01 1.00
CA ASN A 76 0.76 0.84 1.43
C ASN A 76 1.60 1.32 0.25
N HIS A 77 1.97 2.59 0.31
CA HIS A 77 3.01 3.18 -0.51
C HIS A 77 4.30 3.19 0.29
N SER A 78 5.28 2.34 -0.08
CA SER A 78 6.57 2.33 0.61
C SER A 78 7.48 3.47 0.16
N PHE A 79 8.53 3.76 0.93
CA PHE A 79 9.57 4.70 0.50
C PHE A 79 10.18 4.28 -0.85
N LEU A 80 10.44 2.99 -1.05
CA LEU A 80 10.98 2.47 -2.31
C LEU A 80 10.01 2.68 -3.47
N ASN A 81 8.71 2.54 -3.24
CA ASN A 81 7.69 2.78 -4.24
C ASN A 81 7.70 4.23 -4.72
N MET A 82 7.79 5.16 -3.76
CA MET A 82 7.90 6.58 -4.06
C MET A 82 9.22 6.92 -4.75
N LEU A 83 10.32 6.31 -4.33
CA LEU A 83 11.63 6.47 -4.95
C LEU A 83 11.61 6.03 -6.42
N VAL A 84 11.01 4.86 -6.72
CA VAL A 84 10.83 4.36 -8.08
C VAL A 84 9.93 5.30 -8.89
N GLY A 85 8.84 5.80 -8.29
CA GLY A 85 8.01 6.83 -8.88
C GLY A 85 8.80 8.08 -9.27
N CYS A 86 9.63 8.60 -8.36
CA CYS A 86 10.46 9.78 -8.63
C CYS A 86 11.51 9.53 -9.73
N ILE A 87 12.20 8.38 -9.70
CA ILE A 87 13.22 8.03 -10.71
C ILE A 87 12.59 7.88 -12.10
N THR A 88 11.37 7.33 -12.17
CA THR A 88 10.63 7.15 -13.43
C THR A 88 9.85 8.40 -13.84
N GLY A 89 10.02 9.53 -13.16
CA GLY A 89 9.30 10.77 -13.48
C GLY A 89 7.78 10.69 -13.28
N GLY A 90 7.32 9.79 -12.42
CA GLY A 90 5.90 9.51 -12.16
C GLY A 90 5.26 8.57 -13.18
N ILE A 91 6.00 8.05 -14.16
CA ILE A 91 5.45 7.13 -15.15
C ILE A 91 5.07 5.80 -14.51
N TYR A 92 5.87 5.29 -13.58
CA TYR A 92 5.62 4.02 -12.91
C TYR A 92 5.59 4.19 -11.39
N THR A 93 4.41 4.00 -10.80
CA THR A 93 4.16 4.21 -9.36
C THR A 93 3.56 2.94 -8.75
N PRO A 94 4.41 1.98 -8.34
CA PRO A 94 3.93 0.73 -7.78
C PRO A 94 3.39 0.92 -6.36
N THR A 95 2.31 0.24 -6.01
CA THR A 95 1.80 0.18 -4.63
C THR A 95 1.82 -1.27 -4.15
N GLN A 96 1.68 -1.49 -2.84
CA GLN A 96 1.66 -2.85 -2.28
C GLN A 96 0.39 -3.04 -1.48
N THR A 97 -0.35 -4.10 -1.79
CA THR A 97 -1.58 -4.47 -1.09
C THR A 97 -1.36 -5.77 -0.34
N LYS A 98 -1.74 -5.77 0.94
CA LYS A 98 -1.62 -6.91 1.85
C LYS A 98 -3.00 -7.26 2.37
N TYR A 99 -3.27 -8.56 2.41
CA TYR A 99 -4.53 -9.12 2.86
C TYR A 99 -4.33 -9.77 4.22
N TYR A 100 -5.23 -9.47 5.14
CA TYR A 100 -5.19 -10.00 6.49
C TYR A 100 -6.52 -10.63 6.87
N LEU A 101 -6.45 -11.75 7.59
CA LEU A 101 -7.61 -12.38 8.22
C LEU A 101 -7.56 -12.19 9.75
N PRO A 102 -8.72 -12.02 10.41
CA PRO A 102 -8.81 -12.11 11.87
C PRO A 102 -8.35 -13.48 12.35
N LEU A 103 -7.59 -13.53 13.46
CA LEU A 103 -7.16 -14.80 14.07
C LEU A 103 -8.32 -15.74 14.38
N LYS A 104 -9.50 -15.20 14.69
CA LYS A 104 -10.69 -15.98 15.05
C LYS A 104 -11.26 -16.79 13.90
N ASP A 105 -11.05 -16.34 12.66
CA ASP A 105 -11.59 -17.00 11.47
C ASP A 105 -10.56 -17.96 10.87
N THR A 106 -9.26 -17.67 11.00
CA THR A 106 -8.18 -18.61 10.64
C THR A 106 -8.10 -19.84 11.54
N GLN A 107 -8.62 -19.79 12.77
CA GLN A 107 -8.66 -20.92 13.71
C GLN A 107 -9.85 -21.87 13.48
N LYS A 108 -10.83 -21.52 12.65
CA LYS A 108 -12.01 -22.36 12.35
C LYS A 108 -11.79 -23.32 11.18
N GLU A 109 -10.78 -23.08 10.36
CA GLU A 109 -10.41 -23.93 9.21
C GLU A 109 -9.33 -24.98 9.54
N GLN A 110 -8.83 -25.04 10.78
CA GLN A 110 -7.90 -26.08 11.26
C GLN A 110 -8.64 -27.10 12.14
#